data_AF-A0A524IBL6-F1
#
_entry.id   AF-A0A524IBL6-F1
#
_cell.length_a   1.000
_cell.length_b   1.000
_cell.length_c   1.000
_cell.angle_alpha   90.00
_cell.angle_beta   90.00
_cell.angle_gamma   90.00
#
_symmetry.space_group_name_H-M   'P 1'
#
loop_
_entity.id
_entity.type
_entity.pdbx_description
1 polymer ?
#
loop_
_entity_poly.entity_id
_entity_poly.type
_entity_poly.pdbx_seq_one_letter_code
_entity_poly.pdbx_strand_id
1 'polypeptide(L)'
;MPGRKLKVFFTETMLAKGSARRLPLTISLLFFLTTVGWILFEHTFLHGWDLVNKDIFWAVMSTGGLYLLLHYGISAIRKSEAALKESEGRLSRILETSTSGILVVDQKGDYSYSNLEAAALLGTSVSDLVGMNYRKHPWEITTVDGKPYPLEDLPFARVGRTGKAVYGVELAVRRQDGSRVILSVNTAPLHDSGGKLAGMIASFFDITVRKEAEDLQLRKFHLAVEQSPSAIAITDGEGRIE
;
A
#
# COMPACT_ATOMS: atom_id res chain seq x y z
N MET A 1 10.87 35.19 -20.46
CA MET A 1 11.13 33.99 -21.28
C MET A 1 12.61 33.63 -21.20
N PRO A 2 13.04 32.36 -21.35
CA PRO A 2 12.32 31.08 -21.33
C PRO A 2 12.77 30.21 -20.12
N GLY A 3 12.10 29.18 -19.62
CA GLY A 3 11.25 28.19 -20.27
C GLY A 3 11.96 26.83 -20.23
N ARG A 4 11.80 26.05 -19.15
CA ARG A 4 12.14 24.61 -19.14
C ARG A 4 10.91 23.80 -18.75
N LYS A 5 10.22 23.32 -19.80
CA LYS A 5 9.22 22.26 -19.74
C LYS A 5 9.95 20.92 -19.55
N LEU A 6 9.65 20.19 -18.48
CA LEU A 6 9.89 18.75 -18.44
C LEU A 6 8.82 18.08 -19.31
N LYS A 7 9.28 17.49 -20.42
CA LYS A 7 8.51 16.54 -21.24
C LYS A 7 8.24 15.31 -20.40
N VAL A 8 6.96 15.05 -20.12
CA VAL A 8 6.48 13.73 -19.71
C VAL A 8 6.51 12.85 -20.95
N PHE A 9 7.55 12.03 -21.06
CA PHE A 9 7.53 10.80 -21.86
C PHE A 9 6.74 9.74 -21.07
N PHE A 10 6.05 8.85 -21.78
CA PHE A 10 5.28 7.67 -21.33
C PHE A 10 3.78 7.83 -21.07
N THR A 11 3.02 7.89 -22.16
CA THR A 11 1.74 7.15 -22.33
C THR A 11 1.47 6.82 -23.81
N GLU A 12 2.51 6.40 -24.55
CA GLU A 12 2.36 5.81 -25.89
C GLU A 12 3.14 4.50 -25.98
N THR A 13 2.67 3.42 -25.33
CA THR A 13 3.20 2.07 -25.68
C THR A 13 2.31 0.87 -25.38
N MET A 14 1.00 1.02 -25.13
CA MET A 14 0.11 -0.13 -24.88
C MET A 14 -1.22 -0.09 -25.63
N LEU A 15 -1.25 0.53 -26.82
CA LEU A 15 -2.37 0.40 -27.78
C LEU A 15 -1.87 0.13 -29.21
N ALA A 16 -0.73 -0.54 -29.34
CA ALA A 16 -0.17 -0.96 -30.62
C ALA A 16 -0.06 -2.48 -30.69
N LYS A 17 -1.21 -3.17 -30.74
CA LYS A 17 -1.36 -4.47 -31.43
C LYS A 17 -2.86 -4.84 -31.50
N GLY A 18 -3.48 -4.54 -32.63
CA GLY A 18 -4.70 -5.24 -33.05
C GLY A 18 -5.99 -4.43 -33.26
N SER A 19 -5.97 -3.22 -33.86
CA SER A 19 -7.21 -2.66 -34.47
C SER A 19 -6.96 -1.57 -35.53
N ALA A 20 -5.76 -1.52 -36.12
CA ALA A 20 -5.43 -0.57 -37.17
C ALA A 20 -6.16 -0.92 -38.48
N ARG A 21 -7.35 -0.33 -38.71
CA ARG A 21 -7.86 0.07 -40.05
C ARG A 21 -9.27 0.70 -40.10
N ARG A 22 -9.99 0.90 -38.98
CA ARG A 22 -11.39 1.43 -39.03
C ARG A 22 -11.66 2.76 -38.29
N LEU A 23 -10.63 3.48 -37.83
CA LEU A 23 -10.81 4.77 -37.16
C LEU A 23 -10.96 6.02 -38.06
N PRO A 24 -10.39 6.13 -39.28
CA PRO A 24 -10.51 7.38 -40.04
C PRO A 24 -11.91 7.58 -40.63
N LEU A 25 -12.57 6.51 -41.08
CA LEU A 25 -13.92 6.61 -41.67
C LEU A 25 -14.99 6.99 -40.65
N THR A 26 -14.91 6.51 -39.42
CA THR A 26 -15.91 6.82 -38.37
C THR A 26 -15.82 8.27 -37.93
N ILE A 27 -14.60 8.80 -37.80
CA ILE A 27 -14.37 10.22 -37.47
C ILE A 27 -14.85 11.10 -38.63
N SER A 28 -14.47 10.78 -39.88
CA SER A 28 -14.94 11.54 -41.06
C SER A 28 -16.46 11.51 -41.24
N LEU A 29 -17.11 10.36 -40.99
CA LEU A 29 -18.57 10.24 -41.05
C LEU A 29 -19.26 11.05 -39.94
N LEU A 30 -18.68 11.06 -38.72
CA LEU A 30 -19.20 11.87 -37.62
C LEU A 30 -19.09 13.37 -37.95
N PHE A 31 -17.96 13.83 -38.49
CA PHE A 31 -17.78 15.21 -38.97
C PHE A 31 -18.74 15.57 -40.10
N PHE A 32 -18.96 14.65 -41.04
CA PHE A 32 -19.91 14.85 -42.15
C PHE A 32 -21.36 14.93 -41.64
N LEU A 33 -21.75 14.05 -40.71
CA LEU A 33 -23.10 14.07 -40.13
C LEU A 33 -23.34 15.31 -39.27
N THR A 34 -22.34 15.79 -38.53
CA THR A 34 -22.46 17.03 -37.76
C THR A 34 -22.54 18.24 -38.69
N THR A 35 -21.75 18.30 -39.77
CA THR A 35 -21.85 19.40 -40.76
C THR A 35 -23.13 19.35 -41.58
N VAL A 36 -23.63 18.19 -41.98
CA VAL A 36 -24.91 18.07 -42.71
C VAL A 36 -26.09 18.37 -41.79
N GLY A 37 -26.10 17.81 -40.58
CA GLY A 37 -27.12 18.12 -39.57
C GLY A 37 -27.17 19.61 -39.23
N TRP A 38 -26.00 20.26 -39.24
CA TRP A 38 -25.88 21.71 -39.09
C TRP A 38 -26.49 22.52 -40.22
N ILE A 39 -26.12 22.21 -41.47
CA ILE A 39 -26.65 22.92 -42.66
C ILE A 39 -28.16 22.80 -42.73
N LEU A 40 -28.69 21.61 -42.42
CA LEU A 40 -30.13 21.39 -42.34
C LEU A 40 -30.74 22.26 -41.24
N PHE A 41 -30.22 22.21 -40.01
CA PHE A 41 -30.75 22.99 -38.89
C PHE A 41 -30.79 24.51 -39.15
N GLU A 42 -29.73 25.08 -39.74
CA GLU A 42 -29.69 26.49 -40.09
C GLU A 42 -30.76 26.86 -41.13
N HIS A 43 -30.95 25.98 -42.13
CA HIS A 43 -31.89 26.22 -43.21
C HIS A 43 -33.36 26.02 -42.77
N THR A 44 -33.66 25.09 -41.87
CA THR A 44 -35.05 24.86 -41.42
C THR A 44 -35.46 25.71 -40.23
N PHE A 45 -34.57 25.97 -39.27
CA PHE A 45 -34.94 26.55 -37.99
C PHE A 45 -34.64 28.05 -37.87
N LEU A 46 -33.53 28.52 -38.47
CA LEU A 46 -33.07 29.92 -38.34
C LEU A 46 -33.54 30.82 -39.49
N HIS A 47 -34.16 30.28 -40.54
CA HIS A 47 -34.55 31.04 -41.73
C HIS A 47 -35.75 31.98 -41.51
N GLY A 48 -36.59 31.70 -40.51
CA GLY A 48 -37.77 32.53 -40.16
C GLY A 48 -37.57 33.44 -38.95
N TRP A 49 -36.37 33.47 -38.35
CA TRP A 49 -36.07 34.26 -37.15
C TRP A 49 -35.34 35.56 -37.50
N ASP A 50 -36.05 36.52 -38.09
CA ASP A 50 -35.51 37.86 -38.41
C ASP A 50 -35.19 38.71 -37.17
N LEU A 51 -35.68 38.31 -35.99
CA LEU A 51 -35.49 39.03 -34.72
C LEU A 51 -34.20 38.67 -33.97
N VAL A 52 -33.50 37.58 -34.36
CA VAL A 52 -32.27 37.13 -33.69
C VAL A 52 -31.11 37.29 -34.66
N ASN A 53 -30.20 38.22 -34.35
CA ASN A 53 -28.95 38.34 -35.09
C ASN A 53 -28.22 36.98 -35.05
N LYS A 54 -28.05 36.35 -36.23
CA LYS A 54 -27.44 35.02 -36.37
C LYS A 54 -26.05 34.94 -35.73
N ASP A 55 -25.29 36.03 -35.71
CA ASP A 55 -23.99 36.11 -35.04
C ASP A 55 -24.13 35.96 -33.53
N ILE A 56 -25.17 36.55 -32.93
CA ILE A 56 -25.46 36.42 -31.49
C ILE A 56 -25.90 34.99 -31.17
N PHE A 57 -26.75 34.39 -32.02
CA PHE A 57 -27.14 32.99 -31.86
C PHE A 57 -25.91 32.06 -31.87
N TRP A 58 -24.99 32.26 -32.82
CA TRP A 58 -23.74 31.49 -32.89
C TRP A 58 -22.82 31.72 -31.71
N ALA A 59 -22.68 32.96 -31.24
CA ALA A 59 -21.91 33.27 -30.05
C ALA A 59 -22.46 32.55 -28.81
N VAL A 60 -23.80 32.53 -28.64
CA VAL A 60 -24.47 31.85 -27.52
C VAL A 60 -24.29 30.33 -27.61
N MET A 61 -24.53 29.73 -28.77
CA MET A 61 -24.41 28.28 -28.96
C MET A 61 -22.97 27.77 -28.79
N SER A 62 -21.99 28.48 -29.37
CA SER A 62 -20.58 28.11 -29.24
C SER A 62 -20.07 28.27 -27.80
N THR A 63 -20.44 29.36 -27.12
CA THR A 63 -20.05 29.60 -25.72
C THR A 63 -20.72 28.61 -24.78
N GLY A 64 -22.01 28.32 -24.97
CA GLY A 64 -22.74 27.31 -24.19
C GLY A 64 -22.19 25.90 -24.40
N GLY A 65 -21.89 25.51 -25.64
CA GLY A 65 -21.26 24.24 -25.96
C GLY A 65 -19.87 24.10 -25.33
N LEU A 66 -19.03 25.14 -25.45
CA LEU A 66 -17.71 25.15 -24.81
C LEU A 66 -17.82 25.07 -23.28
N TYR A 67 -18.76 25.79 -22.68
CA TYR A 67 -19.01 25.73 -21.24
C TYR A 67 -19.41 24.32 -20.79
N LEU A 68 -20.31 23.65 -21.49
CA LEU A 68 -20.72 22.27 -21.16
C LEU A 68 -19.56 21.28 -21.30
N LEU A 69 -18.74 21.39 -22.34
CA LEU A 69 -17.56 20.54 -22.52
C LEU A 69 -16.52 20.75 -21.42
N LEU A 70 -16.23 22.01 -21.07
CA LEU A 70 -15.32 22.33 -19.96
C LEU A 70 -15.89 21.84 -18.63
N HIS A 71 -17.18 22.06 -18.38
CA HIS A 71 -17.83 21.62 -17.16
C HIS A 71 -17.82 20.10 -17.02
N TYR A 72 -18.09 19.37 -18.11
CA TYR A 72 -18.03 17.91 -18.14
C TYR A 72 -16.61 17.40 -17.92
N GLY A 73 -15.61 17.99 -18.60
CA GLY A 73 -14.21 17.63 -18.43
C GLY A 73 -13.72 17.84 -16.99
N ILE A 74 -14.03 18.99 -16.38
CA ILE A 74 -13.69 19.28 -14.98
C ILE A 74 -14.41 18.31 -14.04
N SER A 75 -15.69 18.01 -14.28
CA SER A 75 -16.46 17.09 -13.45
C SER A 75 -15.91 15.66 -13.50
N ALA A 76 -15.47 15.20 -14.67
CA ALA A 76 -14.86 13.90 -14.84
C ALA A 76 -13.54 13.78 -14.05
N ILE A 77 -12.67 14.80 -14.14
CA ILE A 77 -11.41 14.85 -13.38
C ILE A 77 -11.69 14.83 -11.87
N ARG A 78 -12.59 15.70 -11.39
CA ARG A 78 -12.97 15.76 -9.96
C ARG A 78 -13.52 14.43 -9.46
N LYS A 79 -14.31 13.72 -10.27
CA LYS A 79 -14.85 12.41 -9.90
C LYS A 79 -13.74 11.36 -9.78
N SER A 80 -12.76 11.37 -10.69
CA SER A 80 -11.60 10.48 -10.63
C SER A 80 -10.72 10.77 -9.41
N GLU A 81 -10.44 12.05 -9.14
CA GLU A 81 -9.67 12.48 -7.97
C GLU A 81 -10.37 12.12 -6.66
N ALA A 82 -11.69 12.33 -6.58
CA ALA A 82 -12.48 11.96 -5.42
C ALA A 82 -12.47 10.45 -5.16
N ALA A 83 -12.64 9.63 -6.21
CA ALA A 83 -12.57 8.18 -6.11
C ALA A 83 -11.19 7.69 -5.68
N LEU A 84 -10.11 8.29 -6.21
CA LEU A 84 -8.75 7.97 -5.79
C LEU A 84 -8.53 8.31 -4.31
N LYS A 85 -8.91 9.54 -3.90
CA LYS A 85 -8.78 10.00 -2.51
C LYS A 85 -9.58 9.14 -1.54
N GLU A 86 -10.77 8.70 -1.93
CA GLU A 86 -11.59 7.79 -1.13
C GLU A 86 -10.91 6.43 -0.97
N SER A 87 -10.35 5.88 -2.05
CA SER A 87 -9.60 4.62 -2.02
C SER A 87 -8.37 4.71 -1.13
N GLU A 88 -7.57 5.77 -1.28
CA GLU A 88 -6.38 6.03 -0.45
C GLU A 88 -6.77 6.20 1.03
N GLY A 89 -7.81 6.99 1.31
CA GLY A 89 -8.31 7.19 2.67
C GLY A 89 -8.91 5.92 3.28
N ARG A 90 -9.46 5.02 2.48
CA ARG A 90 -9.92 3.71 2.94
C ARG A 90 -8.73 2.81 3.29
N LEU A 91 -7.72 2.73 2.42
CA LEU A 91 -6.53 1.92 2.68
C LEU A 91 -5.76 2.43 3.91
N SER A 92 -5.57 3.74 4.03
CA SER A 92 -4.94 4.35 5.19
C SER A 92 -5.69 3.99 6.48
N ARG A 93 -7.01 4.10 6.53
CA ARG A 93 -7.79 3.70 7.71
C ARG A 93 -7.64 2.22 8.06
N ILE A 94 -7.58 1.33 7.08
CA ILE A 94 -7.38 -0.11 7.33
C ILE A 94 -6.00 -0.37 7.95
N LEU A 95 -4.95 0.28 7.42
CA LEU A 95 -3.59 0.11 7.94
C LEU A 95 -3.42 0.72 9.34
N GLU A 96 -4.02 1.89 9.60
CA GLU A 96 -3.93 2.57 10.90
C GLU A 96 -4.77 1.92 12.01
N THR A 97 -5.85 1.21 11.65
CA THR A 97 -6.70 0.49 12.63
C THR A 97 -6.27 -0.96 12.86
N SER A 98 -5.21 -1.42 12.19
CA SER A 98 -4.68 -2.76 12.40
C SER A 98 -4.06 -2.88 13.79
N THR A 99 -4.40 -3.95 14.51
CA THR A 99 -3.77 -4.31 15.79
C THR A 99 -2.34 -4.84 15.62
N SER A 100 -1.91 -5.07 14.38
CA SER A 100 -0.52 -5.37 14.06
C SER A 100 0.24 -4.11 13.69
N GLY A 101 1.47 -3.98 14.17
CA GLY A 101 2.42 -3.04 13.60
C GLY A 101 2.73 -3.40 12.15
N ILE A 102 2.64 -2.43 11.25
CA ILE A 102 2.96 -2.57 9.82
C ILE A 102 4.09 -1.61 9.49
N LEU A 103 5.16 -2.14 8.90
CA LEU A 103 6.31 -1.38 8.40
C LEU A 103 6.58 -1.73 6.95
N VAL A 104 6.99 -0.72 6.18
CA VAL A 104 7.52 -0.92 4.83
C VAL A 104 8.91 -0.34 4.78
N VAL A 105 9.83 -1.07 4.17
CA VAL A 105 11.17 -0.60 3.83
C VAL A 105 11.32 -0.53 2.32
N ASP A 106 12.07 0.46 1.85
CA ASP A 106 12.45 0.58 0.46
C ASP A 106 13.59 -0.39 0.08
N GLN A 107 14.07 -0.30 -1.17
CA GLN A 107 15.20 -1.14 -1.66
C GLN A 107 16.54 -0.85 -0.94
N LYS A 108 16.69 0.34 -0.35
CA LYS A 108 17.89 0.72 0.41
C LYS A 108 17.83 0.22 1.85
N GLY A 109 16.65 -0.20 2.30
CA GLY A 109 16.38 -0.62 3.67
C GLY A 109 15.97 0.53 4.59
N ASP A 110 15.57 1.67 4.02
CA ASP A 110 15.04 2.79 4.78
C ASP A 110 13.53 2.60 4.95
N TYR A 111 13.00 2.82 6.16
CA TYR A 111 11.56 2.72 6.41
C TYR A 111 10.84 3.79 5.59
N SER A 112 9.96 3.36 4.67
CA SER A 112 9.18 4.24 3.82
C SER A 112 7.76 4.47 4.35
N TYR A 113 7.26 3.56 5.19
CA TYR A 113 5.95 3.67 5.84
C TYR A 113 5.94 2.97 7.20
N SER A 114 5.18 3.54 8.14
CA SER A 114 4.80 2.94 9.41
C SER A 114 3.37 3.32 9.75
N ASN A 115 2.57 2.37 10.22
CA ASN A 115 1.33 2.71 10.91
C ASN A 115 1.62 3.15 12.36
N LEU A 116 0.60 3.68 13.03
CA LEU A 116 0.70 4.11 14.43
C LEU A 116 1.07 2.97 15.37
N GLU A 117 0.52 1.76 15.15
CA GLU A 117 0.77 0.60 16.00
C GLU A 117 2.24 0.15 15.95
N ALA A 118 2.86 0.16 14.77
CA ALA A 118 4.28 -0.18 14.62
C ALA A 118 5.18 0.77 15.42
N ALA A 119 4.90 2.07 15.34
CA ALA A 119 5.64 3.08 16.08
C ALA A 119 5.45 2.91 17.60
N ALA A 120 4.22 2.63 18.05
CA ALA A 120 3.91 2.37 19.45
C ALA A 120 4.62 1.11 19.98
N LEU A 121 4.60 0.01 19.22
CA LEU A 121 5.25 -1.25 19.59
C LEU A 121 6.79 -1.12 19.65
N LEU A 122 7.38 -0.25 18.84
CA LEU A 122 8.82 0.05 18.86
C LEU A 122 9.18 1.17 19.85
N GLY A 123 8.20 1.82 20.48
CA GLY A 123 8.41 2.93 21.42
C GLY A 123 9.02 4.17 20.76
N THR A 124 8.65 4.46 19.53
CA THR A 124 9.13 5.64 18.78
C THR A 124 7.97 6.36 18.11
N SER A 125 8.24 7.51 17.49
CA SER A 125 7.26 8.23 16.67
C SER A 125 7.34 7.78 15.22
N VAL A 126 6.23 7.88 14.48
CA VAL A 126 6.21 7.59 13.03
C VAL A 126 7.21 8.48 12.28
N SER A 127 7.35 9.74 12.69
CA SER A 127 8.27 10.70 12.06
C SER A 127 9.74 10.37 12.26
N ASP A 128 10.11 9.80 13.41
CA ASP A 128 11.50 9.39 13.66
C ASP A 128 11.82 8.06 12.98
N LEU A 129 10.80 7.21 12.80
CA LEU A 129 10.94 5.89 12.21
C LEU A 129 11.10 5.97 10.68
N VAL A 130 10.25 6.76 10.01
CA VAL A 130 10.31 6.92 8.56
C VAL A 130 11.61 7.62 8.15
N GLY A 131 12.34 7.02 7.21
CA GLY A 131 13.67 7.46 6.77
C GLY A 131 14.83 6.87 7.57
N MET A 132 14.58 6.19 8.69
CA MET A 132 15.61 5.43 9.40
C MET A 132 15.91 4.12 8.65
N ASN A 133 17.17 3.72 8.63
CA ASN A 133 17.56 2.43 8.06
C ASN A 133 17.33 1.30 9.07
N TYR A 134 16.70 0.20 8.64
CA TYR A 134 16.42 -0.93 9.54
C TYR A 134 17.69 -1.56 10.14
N ARG A 135 18.88 -1.34 9.57
CA ARG A 135 20.16 -1.84 10.14
C ARG A 135 20.77 -0.91 11.19
N LYS A 136 20.33 0.35 11.26
CA LYS A 136 20.88 1.40 12.14
C LYS A 136 19.89 1.81 13.22
N HIS A 137 19.01 0.88 13.60
CA HIS A 137 17.99 1.18 14.59
C HIS A 137 18.60 1.37 15.99
N PRO A 138 17.95 2.18 16.85
CA PRO A 138 18.41 2.39 18.22
C PRO A 138 18.06 1.24 19.18
N TRP A 139 17.21 0.30 18.76
CA TRP A 139 16.76 -0.80 19.61
C TRP A 139 17.79 -1.91 19.70
N GLU A 140 17.72 -2.68 20.78
CA GLU A 140 18.45 -3.93 20.87
C GLU A 140 17.49 -5.08 20.53
N ILE A 141 17.82 -5.81 19.47
CA ILE A 141 17.05 -6.98 19.03
C ILE A 141 17.76 -8.23 19.56
N THR A 142 17.01 -9.03 20.30
CA THR A 142 17.46 -10.28 20.90
C THR A 142 16.52 -11.42 20.52
N THR A 143 16.96 -12.66 20.70
CA THR A 143 16.07 -13.82 20.68
C THR A 143 15.14 -13.78 21.89
N VAL A 144 14.10 -14.63 21.88
CA VAL A 144 13.21 -14.79 23.05
C VAL A 144 14.01 -15.18 24.31
N ASP A 145 15.12 -15.92 24.14
CA ASP A 145 16.03 -16.33 25.22
C ASP A 145 17.05 -15.25 25.64
N GLY A 146 17.02 -14.06 25.02
CA GLY A 146 17.91 -12.94 25.37
C GLY A 146 19.29 -12.96 24.72
N LYS A 147 19.54 -13.82 23.73
CA LYS A 147 20.79 -13.79 22.95
C LYS A 147 20.72 -12.66 21.90
N PRO A 148 21.82 -11.97 21.58
CA PRO A 148 21.84 -10.99 20.49
C PRO A 148 21.37 -11.60 19.18
N TYR A 149 20.45 -10.94 18.48
CA TYR A 149 19.94 -11.42 17.20
C TYR A 149 20.87 -10.96 16.06
N PRO A 150 21.41 -11.86 15.22
CA PRO A 150 22.31 -11.46 14.13
C PRO A 150 21.61 -10.54 13.12
N LEU A 151 22.27 -9.44 12.72
CA LEU A 151 21.73 -8.48 11.73
C LEU A 151 21.43 -9.15 10.37
N GLU A 152 22.17 -10.19 10.01
CA GLU A 152 21.99 -10.94 8.76
C GLU A 152 20.76 -11.85 8.77
N ASP A 153 20.31 -12.25 9.96
CA ASP A 153 19.16 -13.13 10.14
C ASP A 153 17.86 -12.37 10.40
N LEU A 154 17.93 -11.04 10.55
CA LEU A 154 16.74 -10.21 10.66
C LEU A 154 15.76 -10.53 9.51
N PRO A 155 14.44 -10.55 9.77
CA PRO A 155 13.44 -10.88 8.74
C PRO A 155 13.62 -10.11 7.43
N PHE A 156 13.88 -8.80 7.51
CA PHE A 156 14.18 -7.97 6.34
C PHE A 156 15.47 -8.40 5.61
N ALA A 157 16.54 -8.73 6.32
CA ALA A 157 17.78 -9.19 5.70
C ALA A 157 17.59 -10.55 5.00
N ARG A 158 16.85 -11.47 5.61
CA ARG A 158 16.53 -12.78 5.03
C ARG A 158 15.68 -12.65 3.78
N VAL A 159 14.62 -11.84 3.81
CA VAL A 159 13.76 -11.61 2.64
C VAL A 159 14.53 -10.91 1.54
N GLY A 160 15.33 -9.88 1.85
CA GLY A 160 16.16 -9.18 0.88
C GLY A 160 17.18 -10.07 0.18
N ARG A 161 17.76 -11.05 0.88
CA ARG A 161 18.71 -12.03 0.32
C ARG A 161 18.03 -13.14 -0.49
N THR A 162 16.92 -13.68 0.01
CA THR A 162 16.30 -14.88 -0.57
C THR A 162 15.20 -14.56 -1.58
N GLY A 163 14.64 -13.36 -1.55
CA GLY A 163 13.43 -12.99 -2.30
C GLY A 163 12.18 -13.76 -1.86
N LYS A 164 12.23 -14.51 -0.75
CA LYS A 164 11.12 -15.32 -0.24
C LYS A 164 10.61 -14.72 1.06
N ALA A 165 9.29 -14.77 1.25
CA ALA A 165 8.66 -14.36 2.48
C ALA A 165 9.09 -15.26 3.66
N VAL A 166 9.17 -14.67 4.84
CA VAL A 166 9.50 -15.33 6.10
C VAL A 166 8.38 -15.05 7.09
N TYR A 167 7.91 -16.07 7.81
CA TYR A 167 6.76 -15.99 8.71
C TYR A 167 7.10 -16.53 10.09
N GLY A 168 6.40 -16.03 11.11
CA GLY A 168 6.46 -16.55 12.48
C GLY A 168 7.82 -16.38 13.15
N VAL A 169 8.59 -15.36 12.78
CA VAL A 169 9.89 -15.10 13.43
C VAL A 169 9.63 -14.38 14.75
N GLU A 170 9.88 -15.07 15.85
CA GLU A 170 9.79 -14.48 17.18
C GLU A 170 11.11 -13.80 17.55
N LEU A 171 11.04 -12.53 17.89
CA LEU A 171 12.18 -11.75 18.38
C LEU A 171 11.75 -10.84 19.52
N ALA A 172 12.68 -10.51 20.39
CA ALA A 172 12.47 -9.58 21.49
C ALA A 172 13.15 -8.26 21.18
N VAL A 173 12.41 -7.17 21.29
CA VAL A 173 12.90 -5.81 21.09
C VAL A 173 12.98 -5.12 22.45
N ARG A 174 14.17 -4.63 22.80
CA ARG A 174 14.35 -3.74 23.94
C ARG A 174 14.32 -2.30 23.46
N ARG A 175 13.32 -1.56 23.94
CA ARG A 175 13.08 -0.15 23.64
C ARG A 175 14.07 0.75 24.39
N GLN A 176 14.17 2.01 23.98
CA GLN A 176 15.05 2.99 24.64
C GLN A 176 14.62 3.28 26.09
N ASP A 177 13.33 3.13 26.41
CA ASP A 177 12.80 3.26 27.78
C ASP A 177 13.15 2.06 28.68
N GLY A 178 13.83 1.03 28.14
CA GLY A 178 14.21 -0.18 28.84
C GLY A 178 13.15 -1.28 28.84
N SER A 179 11.93 -1.01 28.36
CA SER A 179 10.88 -2.02 28.24
C SER A 179 11.22 -3.04 27.15
N ARG A 180 10.81 -4.29 27.39
CA ARG A 180 11.04 -5.42 26.48
C ARG A 180 9.70 -5.91 25.98
N VAL A 181 9.58 -6.02 24.66
CA VAL A 181 8.42 -6.62 23.99
C VAL A 181 8.85 -7.78 23.12
N ILE A 182 8.05 -8.84 23.11
CA ILE A 182 8.26 -10.00 22.25
C ILE A 182 7.31 -9.86 21.06
N LEU A 183 7.88 -9.82 19.86
CA LEU A 183 7.15 -9.63 18.61
C LEU A 183 7.22 -10.90 17.78
N SER A 184 6.08 -11.28 17.22
CA SER A 184 6.02 -12.25 16.12
C SER A 184 6.01 -11.50 14.80
N VAL A 185 7.05 -11.68 13.99
CA VAL A 185 7.32 -10.89 12.79
C VAL A 185 7.12 -11.74 11.55
N ASN A 186 6.32 -11.22 10.63
CA ASN A 186 6.16 -11.71 9.28
C ASN A 186 6.74 -10.68 8.31
N THR A 187 7.48 -11.11 7.31
CA THR A 187 8.06 -10.21 6.32
C THR A 187 7.95 -10.79 4.93
N ALA A 188 7.50 -9.97 3.97
CA ALA A 188 7.30 -10.35 2.59
C ALA A 188 7.94 -9.33 1.64
N PRO A 189 8.43 -9.77 0.46
CA PRO A 189 8.92 -8.86 -0.56
C PRO A 189 7.76 -8.11 -1.22
N LEU A 190 7.93 -6.82 -1.44
CA LEU A 190 7.04 -6.02 -2.28
C LEU A 190 7.64 -5.92 -3.69
N HIS A 191 6.84 -6.22 -4.71
CA HIS A 191 7.26 -6.11 -6.10
C HIS A 191 6.54 -4.93 -6.77
N ASP A 192 7.24 -4.23 -7.65
CA ASP A 192 6.64 -3.24 -8.54
C ASP A 192 5.84 -3.95 -9.65
N SER A 193 5.02 -3.18 -10.37
CA SER A 193 4.32 -3.54 -11.61
C SER A 193 5.18 -4.30 -12.63
N GLY A 194 6.49 -4.06 -12.66
CA GLY A 194 7.45 -4.77 -13.51
C GLY A 194 8.03 -6.07 -12.92
N GLY A 195 7.55 -6.54 -11.76
CA GLY A 195 8.02 -7.77 -11.10
C GLY A 195 9.38 -7.65 -10.39
N LYS A 196 9.96 -6.45 -10.34
CA LYS A 196 11.21 -6.19 -9.61
C LYS A 196 10.92 -5.92 -8.14
N LEU A 197 11.85 -6.30 -7.26
CA LEU A 197 11.76 -6.00 -5.83
C LEU A 197 11.73 -4.47 -5.61
N ALA A 198 10.60 -3.94 -5.17
CA ALA A 198 10.38 -2.54 -4.85
C ALA A 198 10.72 -2.20 -3.39
N GLY A 199 10.70 -3.21 -2.52
CA GLY A 199 10.90 -3.05 -1.09
C GLY A 199 10.46 -4.30 -0.34
N MET A 200 10.22 -4.17 0.95
CA MET A 200 9.71 -5.25 1.78
C MET A 200 8.70 -4.70 2.78
N ILE A 201 7.68 -5.49 3.09
CA ILE A 201 6.68 -5.20 4.11
C ILE A 201 6.84 -6.17 5.25
N ALA A 202 6.83 -5.66 6.48
CA ALA A 202 6.73 -6.46 7.68
C ALA A 202 5.43 -6.16 8.42
N SER A 203 4.81 -7.20 8.94
CA SER A 203 3.76 -7.09 9.95
C SER A 203 4.22 -7.81 11.21
N PHE A 204 3.94 -7.22 12.36
CA PHE A 204 4.29 -7.80 13.63
C PHE A 204 3.25 -7.49 14.69
N PHE A 205 3.13 -8.41 15.65
CA PHE A 205 2.19 -8.28 16.75
C PHE A 205 2.88 -8.66 18.06
N ASP A 206 2.44 -8.03 19.13
CA ASP A 206 2.92 -8.31 20.49
C ASP A 206 2.41 -9.68 20.96
N ILE A 207 3.35 -10.54 21.33
CA ILE A 207 3.10 -11.86 21.91
C ILE A 207 3.64 -11.97 23.34
N THR A 208 4.04 -10.86 23.96
CA THR A 208 4.64 -10.83 25.31
C THR A 208 3.74 -11.53 26.32
N VAL A 209 2.47 -11.12 26.40
CA VAL A 209 1.50 -11.72 27.34
C VAL A 209 1.32 -13.22 27.10
N ARG A 210 1.30 -13.63 25.83
CA ARG A 210 1.18 -15.05 25.46
C ARG A 210 2.40 -15.85 25.91
N LYS A 211 3.61 -15.34 25.65
CA LYS A 211 4.86 -15.99 26.05
C LYS A 211 5.03 -16.06 27.56
N GLU A 212 4.70 -14.98 28.27
CA GLU A 212 4.73 -14.96 29.73
C GLU A 212 3.75 -15.99 30.33
N ALA A 213 2.58 -16.18 29.72
CA ALA A 213 1.63 -17.20 30.14
C ALA A 213 2.16 -18.63 29.89
N GLU A 214 2.76 -18.88 28.72
CA GLU A 214 3.39 -20.16 28.38
C GLU A 214 4.53 -20.49 29.37
N ASP A 215 5.43 -19.54 29.63
CA ASP A 215 6.56 -19.72 30.56
C ASP A 215 6.08 -19.94 32.01
N LEU A 216 5.04 -19.23 32.45
CA LEU A 216 4.47 -19.41 33.78
C LEU A 216 3.85 -20.81 33.93
N GLN A 217 3.18 -21.32 32.90
CA GLN A 217 2.62 -22.67 32.91
C GLN A 217 3.72 -23.73 32.98
N LEU A 218 4.75 -23.61 32.15
CA LEU A 218 5.93 -24.48 32.19
C LEU A 218 6.59 -24.49 33.57
N ARG A 219 6.79 -23.31 34.17
CA ARG A 219 7.39 -23.20 35.50
C ARG A 219 6.52 -23.82 36.60
N LYS A 220 5.19 -23.63 36.54
CA LYS A 220 4.26 -24.29 37.47
C LYS A 220 4.28 -25.81 37.34
N PHE A 221 4.34 -26.32 36.10
CA PHE A 221 4.45 -27.75 35.86
C PHE A 221 5.77 -28.32 36.43
N HIS A 222 6.90 -27.69 36.13
CA HIS A 222 8.20 -28.09 36.70
C HIS A 222 8.18 -28.12 38.23
N LEU A 223 7.66 -27.08 38.88
CA LEU A 223 7.54 -27.05 40.33
C LEU A 223 6.61 -28.14 40.88
N ALA A 224 5.50 -28.42 40.20
CA ALA A 224 4.58 -29.47 40.60
C ALA A 224 5.21 -30.87 40.49
N VAL A 225 6.04 -31.11 39.47
CA VAL A 225 6.77 -32.37 39.28
C VAL A 225 7.86 -32.53 40.34
N GLU A 226 8.71 -31.51 40.53
CA GLU A 226 9.82 -31.53 41.49
C GLU A 226 9.35 -31.62 42.96
N GLN A 227 8.20 -31.01 43.28
CA GLN A 227 7.64 -31.04 44.64
C GLN A 227 6.64 -32.18 44.85
N SER A 228 6.40 -33.04 43.86
CA SER A 228 5.49 -34.17 44.00
C SER A 228 6.08 -35.20 44.98
N PRO A 229 5.35 -35.58 46.04
CA PRO A 229 5.79 -36.65 46.94
C PRO A 229 5.70 -38.04 46.29
N SER A 230 5.17 -38.15 45.07
CA SER A 230 5.07 -39.39 44.30
C SER A 230 5.96 -39.33 43.05
N ALA A 231 6.62 -40.44 42.73
CA ALA A 231 7.40 -40.58 41.50
C ALA A 231 6.46 -40.48 40.28
N ILE A 232 6.73 -39.52 39.40
CA ILE A 232 6.02 -39.35 38.14
C ILE A 232 6.91 -39.95 37.05
N ALA A 233 6.42 -41.00 36.37
CA ALA A 233 7.07 -41.58 35.20
C ALA A 233 6.20 -41.32 33.97
N ILE A 234 6.80 -40.80 32.90
CA ILE A 234 6.17 -40.63 31.60
C ILE A 234 6.59 -41.80 30.72
N THR A 235 5.62 -42.47 30.11
CA THR A 235 5.89 -43.56 29.17
C THR A 235 5.23 -43.30 27.83
N ASP A 236 5.81 -43.84 26.77
CA ASP A 236 5.12 -43.94 25.49
C ASP A 236 3.89 -44.90 25.56
N GLY A 237 3.18 -45.04 24.45
CA GLY A 237 2.04 -45.96 24.34
C GLY A 237 2.39 -47.45 24.47
N GLU A 238 3.68 -47.81 24.44
CA GLU A 238 4.19 -49.18 24.63
C GLU A 238 4.73 -49.42 26.05
N GLY A 239 4.65 -48.43 26.95
CA GLY A 239 5.10 -48.54 28.33
C GLY A 239 6.62 -48.42 28.52
N ARG A 240 7.35 -47.89 27.54
CA ARG A 240 8.78 -47.57 27.69
C ARG A 240 8.91 -46.18 28.31
N ILE A 241 9.81 -46.06 29.28
CA ILE A 241 10.12 -44.79 29.95
C ILE A 241 10.94 -43.94 28.98
N GLU A 242 10.46 -42.73 28.66
CA GLU A 242 11.22 -41.68 27.95
C GLU A 242 12.13 -40.90 28.91
#